data_AF-A0A060WN29-F1
#
_entry.id   AF-A0A060WN29-F1
#
_cell.length_a   1.000
_cell.length_b   1.000
_cell.length_c   1.000
_cell.angle_alpha   90.00
_cell.angle_beta   90.00
_cell.angle_gamma   90.00
#
_symmetry.space_group_name_H-M   'P 1'
#
loop_
_entity.id
_entity.type
_entity.pdbx_description
1 polymer ?
#
loop_
_entity_poly.entity_id
_entity_poly.type
_entity_poly.pdbx_seq_one_letter_code
_entity_poly.pdbx_strand_id
1 'polypeptide(L)' 'MSFLSMVSRNGTAIANGYDHNSSDGDDMVSTASLEVGNQVWVTLIDRTPIGVEELITTFNGFLLFPM' A
#
# COMPACT_ATOMS: atom_id res chain seq x y z
N MET A 1 -2.51 15.69 -6.55
CA MET A 1 -3.26 15.70 -5.28
C MET A 1 -2.51 14.80 -4.31
N SER A 2 -2.54 15.05 -3.00
CA SER A 2 -1.89 14.16 -2.03
C SER A 2 -2.83 13.05 -1.59
N PHE A 3 -2.32 11.83 -1.41
CA PHE A 3 -3.10 10.73 -0.81
C PHE A 3 -2.24 9.92 0.17
N LEU A 4 -2.91 9.30 1.13
CA LEU A 4 -2.30 8.43 2.11
C LEU A 4 -2.77 6.99 1.86
N SER A 5 -1.83 6.08 1.67
CA SER A 5 -2.07 4.65 1.51
C SER A 5 -1.36 3.85 2.60
N MET A 6 -1.86 2.65 2.90
CA MET A 6 -1.20 1.70 3.78
C MET A 6 -1.33 0.28 3.25
N VAL A 7 -0.30 -0.53 3.48
CA VAL A 7 -0.41 -1.99 3.39
C VAL A 7 -0.74 -2.50 4.79
N SER A 8 -1.80 -3.29 4.91
CA SER A 8 -2.29 -3.86 6.18
C SER A 8 -2.17 -5.37 6.19
N ARG A 9 -1.85 -5.93 7.36
CA ARG A 9 -1.94 -7.37 7.68
C ARG A 9 -2.99 -7.58 8.77
N ASN A 10 -4.07 -8.29 8.47
CA ASN A 10 -5.21 -8.51 9.39
C ASN A 10 -5.71 -7.19 10.03
N GLY A 11 -5.75 -6.11 9.26
CA GLY A 11 -6.17 -4.78 9.72
C GLY A 11 -5.12 -3.98 10.49
N THR A 12 -3.90 -4.51 10.69
CA THR A 12 -2.77 -3.76 11.27
C THR A 12 -1.87 -3.23 10.15
N ALA A 13 -1.59 -1.93 10.13
CA ALA A 13 -0.67 -1.34 9.16
C ALA A 13 0.75 -1.91 9.31
N ILE A 14 1.34 -2.36 8.20
CA ILE A 14 2.71 -2.86 8.10
C ILE A 14 3.61 -1.98 7.24
N ALA A 15 3.04 -1.13 6.39
CA ALA A 15 3.73 -0.05 5.70
C ALA A 15 2.75 1.09 5.37
N ASN A 16 3.25 2.32 5.31
CA ASN A 16 2.48 3.51 4.93
C ASN A 16 3.20 4.21 3.77
N GLY A 17 2.43 4.72 2.81
CA GLY A 17 2.90 5.53 1.70
C GLY A 17 2.14 6.83 1.67
N TYR A 18 2.84 7.93 1.43
CA TYR A 18 2.25 9.26 1.45
C TYR A 18 2.67 10.03 0.21
N ASP A 19 1.78 10.08 -0.78
CA ASP A 19 1.95 10.88 -1.98
C ASP A 19 1.75 12.36 -1.65
N HIS A 20 2.80 13.16 -1.81
CA HIS A 20 2.77 14.62 -1.64
C HIS A 20 2.61 15.41 -2.95
N ASN A 21 2.05 14.80 -3.99
CA ASN A 21 1.84 15.40 -5.31
C ASN A 21 3.15 15.80 -6.02
N SER A 22 4.21 15.03 -5.81
CA SER A 22 5.43 15.10 -6.62
C SER A 22 5.22 14.35 -7.94
N SER A 23 5.95 14.74 -8.98
CA SER A 23 6.02 13.97 -10.24
C SER A 23 6.59 12.56 -10.07
N ASP A 24 7.26 12.35 -8.94
CA ASP A 24 7.91 11.13 -8.54
C ASP A 24 6.89 10.45 -7.63
N GLY A 25 6.12 9.51 -8.17
CA GLY A 25 5.14 8.76 -7.38
C GLY A 25 5.82 8.03 -6.22
N ASP A 26 5.13 7.93 -5.09
CA ASP A 26 5.71 7.26 -3.92
C ASP A 26 5.63 5.73 -4.03
N ASP A 27 6.80 5.10 -4.07
CA ASP A 27 6.94 3.64 -4.01
C ASP A 27 6.92 3.16 -2.55
N MET A 28 6.05 2.20 -2.26
CA MET A 28 6.00 1.54 -0.96
C MET A 28 6.66 0.16 -1.02
N VAL A 29 7.61 -0.09 -0.11
CA VAL A 29 8.20 -1.42 0.08
C VAL A 29 7.95 -1.88 1.50
N SER A 30 7.43 -3.09 1.65
CA SER A 30 7.16 -3.72 2.94
C SER A 30 7.64 -5.15 2.95
N THR A 31 8.24 -5.58 4.06
CA THR A 31 8.55 -6.99 4.35
C THR A 31 7.91 -7.37 5.66
N ALA A 32 7.13 -8.45 5.69
CA ALA A 32 6.49 -8.94 6.90
C ALA A 32 6.60 -10.47 6.98
N SER A 33 6.83 -11.01 8.18
CA SER A 33 6.58 -12.42 8.45
C SER A 33 5.07 -12.67 8.47
N LEU A 34 4.63 -13.71 7.77
CA LEU A 34 3.22 -14.06 7.62
C LEU A 34 3.00 -15.49 8.10
N GLU A 35 2.00 -15.66 8.94
CA GLU A 35 1.50 -16.98 9.34
C GLU A 35 0.37 -17.44 8.41
N VAL A 36 0.12 -18.74 8.38
CA VAL A 36 -1.02 -19.32 7.63
C VAL A 36 -2.31 -18.63 8.07
N GLY A 37 -3.06 -18.13 7.10
CA GLY A 37 -4.32 -17.42 7.32
C GLY A 37 -4.19 -15.90 7.51
N ASN A 38 -2.97 -15.34 7.54
CA ASN A 38 -2.80 -13.89 7.45
C ASN A 38 -3.26 -13.36 6.10
N GLN A 39 -3.99 -12.25 6.13
CA GLN A 39 -4.48 -11.56 4.94
C GLN A 39 -3.79 -10.20 4.82
N VAL A 40 -3.39 -9.85 3.60
CA VAL A 40 -2.67 -8.60 3.29
C VAL A 40 -3.40 -7.83 2.19
N TRP A 41 -3.63 -6.54 2.40
CA TRP A 41 -4.29 -5.66 1.42
C TRP A 41 -3.84 -4.20 1.54
N VAL A 42 -4.11 -3.41 0.51
CA VAL A 42 -3.88 -1.96 0.52
C VAL A 42 -5.16 -1.25 0.97
N THR A 43 -5.04 -0.24 1.82
CA THR A 43 -6.12 0.67 2.21
C THR A 43 -5.72 2.10 1.87
N LEU A 44 -6.67 2.87 1.33
CA LEU A 44 -6.51 4.31 1.09
C LEU A 44 -7.19 5.04 2.24
N ILE A 45 -6.40 5.76 3.02
CA ILE A 45 -6.81 6.36 4.30
C ILE A 45 -7.40 7.76 4.07
N ASP A 46 -6.86 8.50 3.11
CA ASP A 46 -7.34 9.82 2.78
C ASP A 46 -7.64 9.92 1.28
N ARG A 47 -8.87 10.31 0.95
CA ARG A 47 -9.28 10.66 -0.41
C ARG A 47 -10.16 11.90 -0.36
N THR A 48 -9.76 12.93 -1.09
CA THR A 48 -10.70 13.62 -1.99
C THR A 48 -10.43 13.09 -3.40
N PRO A 49 -11.15 12.08 -3.90
CA PRO A 49 -11.00 11.63 -5.27
C PRO A 49 -11.89 12.54 -6.13
N ILE A 50 -11.49 13.79 -6.35
CA ILE A 50 -12.15 14.69 -7.30
C ILE A 50 -11.21 14.83 -8.49
N GLY A 51 -11.38 13.96 -9.48
CA GLY A 51 -10.61 14.02 -10.72
C GLY A 51 -10.17 12.64 -11.15
N VAL A 52 -10.78 12.17 -12.23
CA VAL A 52 -10.57 10.86 -12.83
C VAL A 52 -9.25 10.89 -13.60
N GLU A 53 -8.14 10.77 -12.91
CA GLU A 53 -6.89 10.24 -13.47
C GLU A 53 -6.37 9.24 -12.43
N GLU A 54 -6.92 8.02 -12.47
CA GLU A 54 -6.36 6.89 -11.73
C GLU A 54 -4.92 6.68 -12.21
N LEU A 55 -3.97 7.23 -11.46
CA LEU A 55 -2.58 6.88 -11.53
C LEU A 55 -2.48 5.36 -11.37
N ILE A 56 -1.82 4.71 -12.33
CA ILE A 56 -1.63 3.25 -12.37
C ILE A 56 -1.03 2.81 -11.03
N THR A 57 -1.84 2.20 -10.17
CA THR A 57 -1.40 1.68 -8.88
C THR A 57 -1.09 0.20 -9.03
N THR A 58 0.12 -0.21 -8.66
CA THR A 58 0.53 -1.62 -8.70
C THR A 58 0.70 -2.15 -7.28
N PHE A 59 0.12 -3.31 -6.98
CA PHE A 59 0.33 -4.01 -5.71
C PHE A 59 0.77 -5.44 -5.99
N ASN A 60 2.02 -5.75 -5.62
CA ASN A 60 2.64 -7.05 -5.83
C ASN A 60 3.20 -7.58 -4.51
N GLY A 61 3.29 -8.91 -4.40
CA GLY A 61 3.91 -9.57 -3.26
C GLY A 61 4.39 -10.97 -3.63
N PHE A 62 5.39 -11.47 -2.90
CA PHE A 62 5.93 -12.80 -3.10
C PHE A 62 6.50 -13.36 -1.79
N LEU A 63 6.56 -14.68 -1.67
CA LEU A 63 7.18 -15.35 -0.53
C LEU A 63 8.70 -15.40 -0.74
N LEU A 64 9.46 -14.75 0.15
CA LEU A 64 10.91 -14.72 0.07
C LEU A 64 11.53 -16.07 0.50
N PHE A 65 11.09 -16.58 1.66
CA PHE A 65 11.45 -17.90 2.19
C PHE A 65 10.26 -18.46 2.97
N PRO A 66 9.93 -19.77 2.84
CA PRO A 66 9.03 -20.42 3.77
C PRO A 66 9.69 -20.53 5.15
N MET A 67 8.90 -20.40 6.21
CA MET A 67 9.32 -20.67 7.59
C MET A 67 8.67 -21.95 8.09
#